data_AF-A0A6B3IC78-F1
#
_entry.id   AF-A0A6B3IC78-F1
#
_cell.length_a   1.000
_cell.length_b   1.000
_cell.length_c   1.000
_cell.angle_alpha   90.00
_cell.angle_beta   90.00
_cell.angle_gamma   90.00
#
_symmetry.space_group_name_H-M   'P 1'
#
loop_
_entity.id
_entity.type
_entity.pdbx_description
1 polymer ?
#
loop_
_entity_poly.entity_id
_entity_poly.type
_entity_poly.pdbx_seq_one_letter_code
_entity_poly.pdbx_strand_id
1 'polypeptide(L)'
;DRLRLPRPRREQVAGRLLRVAGLLDRAAGDDVLLEHIRDEVRRMARRCTRALGGAEPVVRVSGRCPWCDSVSLRAFPARRAVLCVNPACRCTDRACDCRTDPAHRHAWSEGAW
;
A
#
# COMPACT_ATOMS: atom_id res chain seq x y z
N ASP A 1 -23.49 10.83 7.90
CA ASP A 1 -23.90 11.15 6.52
C ASP A 1 -23.18 12.39 6.01
N ARG A 2 -22.34 12.28 4.99
CA ARG A 2 -21.61 13.44 4.43
C ARG A 2 -21.88 13.72 2.94
N LEU A 3 -22.62 12.86 2.24
CA LEU A 3 -22.88 13.04 0.80
C LEU A 3 -24.37 13.10 0.43
N ARG A 4 -25.30 12.93 1.39
CA ARG A 4 -26.77 12.86 1.17
C ARG A 4 -27.22 11.91 0.04
N LEU A 5 -26.36 10.99 -0.38
CA LEU A 5 -26.68 9.99 -1.38
C LEU A 5 -27.48 8.84 -0.75
N PRO A 6 -28.42 8.23 -1.51
CA PRO A 6 -29.10 7.03 -1.05
C PRO A 6 -28.08 5.96 -0.68
N ARG A 7 -28.32 5.26 0.42
CA ARG A 7 -27.46 4.16 0.85
C ARG A 7 -27.47 3.09 -0.25
N PRO A 8 -26.32 2.64 -0.76
CA PRO A 8 -26.29 1.58 -1.76
C PRO A 8 -27.01 0.33 -1.21
N ARG A 9 -27.78 -0.36 -2.06
CA ARG A 9 -28.41 -1.63 -1.67
C ARG A 9 -27.34 -2.61 -1.17
N ARG A 10 -27.70 -3.35 -0.10
CA ARG A 10 -26.85 -4.43 0.41
C ARG A 10 -26.60 -5.46 -0.70
N GLU A 11 -25.38 -5.97 -0.72
CA GLU A 11 -24.91 -6.91 -1.73
C GLU A 11 -23.81 -7.78 -1.16
N GLN A 12 -23.61 -8.95 -1.76
CA GLN A 12 -22.47 -9.81 -1.51
C GLN A 12 -21.17 -9.18 -2.05
N VAL A 13 -20.01 -9.71 -1.62
CA VAL A 13 -18.70 -9.14 -1.98
C VAL A 13 -18.52 -9.03 -3.50
N ALA A 14 -18.85 -10.10 -4.25
CA ALA A 14 -18.75 -10.10 -5.71
C ALA A 14 -19.55 -8.97 -6.37
N GLY A 15 -20.82 -8.79 -5.98
CA GLY A 15 -21.65 -7.71 -6.52
C GLY A 15 -21.17 -6.32 -6.12
N ARG A 16 -20.58 -6.15 -4.93
CA ARG A 16 -19.92 -4.89 -4.55
C ARG A 16 -18.70 -4.59 -5.42
N LEU A 17 -17.89 -5.61 -5.73
CA LEU A 17 -16.72 -5.47 -6.60
C LEU A 17 -17.13 -5.09 -8.03
N LEU A 18 -18.16 -5.73 -8.58
CA LEU A 18 -18.69 -5.38 -9.90
C LEU A 18 -19.23 -3.95 -9.96
N ARG A 19 -19.85 -3.45 -8.88
CA ARG A 19 -20.28 -2.04 -8.80
C ARG A 19 -19.12 -1.07 -8.82
N VAL A 20 -18.03 -1.37 -8.10
CA VAL A 20 -16.82 -0.55 -8.16
C VAL A 20 -16.20 -0.62 -9.56
N ALA A 21 -16.15 -1.79 -10.18
CA ALA A 21 -15.65 -1.95 -11.55
C ALA A 21 -16.46 -1.11 -12.55
N GLY A 22 -17.80 -1.15 -12.49
CA GLY A 22 -18.67 -0.33 -13.34
C GLY A 22 -18.67 1.18 -13.02
N LEU A 23 -17.94 1.61 -11.99
CA LEU A 23 -17.68 3.02 -11.69
C LEU A 23 -16.35 3.49 -12.28
N LEU A 24 -15.46 2.59 -12.70
CA LEU A 24 -14.11 2.95 -13.17
C LEU A 24 -14.15 3.82 -14.43
N ASP A 25 -14.99 3.51 -15.41
CA ASP A 25 -15.11 4.31 -16.63
C ASP A 25 -15.59 5.75 -16.33
N ARG A 26 -16.45 5.91 -15.33
CA ARG A 26 -16.91 7.23 -14.88
C ARG A 26 -15.86 7.98 -14.08
N ALA A 27 -15.03 7.25 -13.33
CA ALA A 27 -13.91 7.82 -12.61
C ALA A 27 -12.73 8.15 -13.55
N ALA A 28 -12.69 7.61 -14.77
CA ALA A 28 -11.54 7.71 -15.67
C ALA A 28 -11.13 9.15 -16.01
N GLY A 29 -12.04 10.12 -15.88
CA GLY A 29 -11.74 11.55 -16.08
C GLY A 29 -11.28 12.31 -14.82
N ASP A 30 -11.13 11.64 -13.67
CA ASP A 30 -10.73 12.25 -12.39
C ASP A 30 -9.59 11.43 -11.76
N ASP A 31 -8.37 11.97 -11.89
CA ASP A 31 -7.15 11.31 -11.42
C ASP A 31 -7.12 11.09 -9.90
N VAL A 32 -7.68 12.03 -9.14
CA VAL A 32 -7.73 11.95 -7.67
C VAL A 32 -8.66 10.81 -7.25
N LEU A 33 -9.82 10.70 -7.90
CA LEU A 33 -10.77 9.64 -7.66
C LEU A 33 -10.21 8.27 -8.09
N LEU A 34 -9.51 8.21 -9.22
CA LEU A 34 -8.85 6.98 -9.69
C LEU A 34 -7.74 6.52 -8.74
N GLU A 35 -6.90 7.43 -8.25
CA GLU A 35 -5.88 7.12 -7.26
C GLU A 35 -6.49 6.58 -5.98
N HIS A 36 -7.55 7.25 -5.49
CA HIS A 36 -8.29 6.80 -4.31
C HIS A 36 -8.88 5.40 -4.48
N ILE A 37 -9.56 5.13 -5.60
CA ILE A 37 -10.14 3.81 -5.89
C ILE A 37 -9.04 2.75 -5.95
N ARG A 38 -7.92 3.04 -6.63
CA ARG A 38 -6.78 2.14 -6.74
C ARG A 38 -6.21 1.77 -5.36
N ASP A 39 -6.05 2.74 -4.49
CA ASP A 39 -5.52 2.52 -3.14
C ASP A 39 -6.48 1.73 -2.26
N GLU A 40 -7.79 1.96 -2.37
CA GLU A 40 -8.80 1.20 -1.63
C GLU A 40 -8.93 -0.25 -2.13
N VAL A 41 -8.88 -0.47 -3.45
CA VAL A 41 -8.86 -1.84 -4.02
C VAL A 41 -7.61 -2.59 -3.55
N ARG A 42 -6.43 -1.95 -3.54
CA ARG A 42 -5.19 -2.53 -3.01
C ARG A 42 -5.29 -2.83 -1.51
N ARG A 43 -5.86 -1.91 -0.72
CA ARG A 43 -6.12 -2.11 0.71
C ARG A 43 -7.01 -3.34 0.94
N MET A 44 -8.04 -3.53 0.13
CA MET A 44 -8.92 -4.69 0.20
C MET A 44 -8.18 -5.98 -0.18
N ALA A 45 -7.44 -5.98 -1.29
CA ALA A 45 -6.64 -7.12 -1.72
C ALA A 45 -5.67 -7.56 -0.60
N ARG A 46 -4.96 -6.62 0.04
CA ARG A 46 -4.08 -6.91 1.19
C ARG A 46 -4.80 -7.54 2.38
N ARG A 47 -6.06 -7.16 2.63
CA ARG A 47 -6.86 -7.77 3.71
C ARG A 47 -7.29 -9.18 3.33
N CYS A 48 -7.76 -9.39 2.11
CA CYS A 48 -8.16 -10.70 1.60
C CYS A 48 -6.97 -11.68 1.59
N THR A 49 -5.81 -11.29 1.05
CA THR A 49 -4.61 -12.12 1.04
C THR A 49 -4.23 -12.57 2.44
N ARG A 50 -4.21 -11.65 3.42
CA ARG A 50 -3.92 -11.99 4.82
C ARG A 50 -4.96 -12.91 5.44
N ALA A 51 -6.25 -12.67 5.19
CA ALA A 51 -7.33 -13.52 5.69
C ALA A 51 -7.26 -14.94 5.12
N LEU A 52 -6.74 -15.09 3.90
CA LEU A 52 -6.51 -16.37 3.24
C LEU A 52 -5.16 -17.01 3.60
N GLY A 53 -4.41 -16.44 4.56
CA GLY A 53 -3.09 -16.95 4.97
C GLY A 53 -1.96 -16.66 3.99
N GLY A 54 -2.21 -15.88 2.94
CA GLY A 54 -1.20 -15.47 1.98
C GLY A 54 -0.23 -14.45 2.56
N ALA A 55 1.05 -14.61 2.24
CA ALA A 55 2.06 -13.58 2.45
C ALA A 55 2.13 -12.66 1.22
N GLU A 56 2.38 -11.37 1.46
CA GLU A 56 2.69 -10.44 0.36
C GLU A 56 4.00 -10.90 -0.32
N PRO A 57 4.06 -10.97 -1.67
CA PRO A 57 5.31 -11.27 -2.35
C PRO A 57 6.32 -10.16 -2.08
N VAL A 58 7.52 -10.54 -1.64
CA VAL A 58 8.59 -9.61 -1.31
C VAL A 58 9.69 -9.74 -2.35
N VAL A 59 9.99 -8.66 -3.06
CA VAL A 59 10.95 -8.67 -4.17
C VAL A 59 12.26 -8.02 -3.75
N ARG A 60 13.40 -8.64 -4.09
CA ARG A 60 14.71 -8.02 -3.87
C ARG A 60 14.88 -6.82 -4.80
N VAL A 61 15.29 -5.70 -4.23
CA VAL A 61 15.68 -4.52 -4.98
C VAL A 61 17.20 -4.51 -5.14
N SER A 62 17.68 -4.17 -6.33
CA SER A 62 19.11 -4.01 -6.60
C SER A 62 19.64 -2.74 -5.91
N GLY A 63 20.94 -2.73 -5.59
CA GLY A 63 21.58 -1.61 -4.90
C GLY A 63 21.65 -1.76 -3.39
N ARG A 64 22.09 -0.68 -2.73
CA ARG A 64 22.38 -0.61 -1.29
C ARG A 64 21.48 0.43 -0.63
N CYS A 65 21.12 0.19 0.62
CA CYS A 65 20.35 1.14 1.41
C CYS A 65 21.17 2.43 1.63
N PRO A 66 20.62 3.62 1.35
CA PRO A 66 21.36 4.87 1.49
C PRO A 66 21.71 5.23 2.94
N TRP A 67 21.13 4.55 3.94
CA TRP A 67 21.42 4.83 5.36
C TRP A 67 22.32 3.83 6.06
N CYS A 68 22.29 2.55 5.68
CA CYS A 68 23.11 1.53 6.33
C CYS A 68 24.00 0.74 5.37
N ASP A 69 24.02 1.12 4.09
CA ASP A 69 24.79 0.51 3.01
C ASP A 69 24.53 -1.00 2.76
N SER A 70 23.52 -1.57 3.44
CA SER A 70 23.16 -2.97 3.31
C SER A 70 22.38 -3.28 2.03
N VAL A 71 22.55 -4.50 1.49
CA VAL A 71 21.81 -5.07 0.34
C VAL A 71 20.45 -5.69 0.73
N SER A 72 19.91 -5.28 1.89
CA SER A 72 18.65 -5.76 2.46
C SER A 72 17.42 -4.98 1.96
N LEU A 73 17.48 -4.32 0.81
CA LEU A 73 16.33 -3.62 0.27
C LEU A 73 15.32 -4.57 -0.33
N ARG A 74 14.04 -4.35 -0.02
CA ARG A 74 12.92 -5.16 -0.47
C ARG A 74 11.76 -4.28 -0.89
N ALA A 75 11.18 -4.58 -2.05
CA ALA A 75 9.93 -4.01 -2.50
C ALA A 75 8.77 -4.87 -1.96
N PHE A 76 7.76 -4.18 -1.46
CA PHE A 76 6.49 -4.70 -0.99
C PHE A 76 5.40 -4.13 -1.93
N PRO A 77 5.10 -4.82 -3.05
CA PRO A 77 4.27 -4.27 -4.12
C PRO A 77 2.85 -3.92 -3.67
N ALA A 78 2.29 -4.73 -2.77
CA ALA A 78 0.96 -4.45 -2.24
C ALA A 78 0.98 -3.20 -1.34
N ARG A 79 2.11 -2.89 -0.68
CA ARG A 79 2.31 -1.65 0.10
C ARG A 79 2.77 -0.45 -0.74
N ARG A 80 3.19 -0.66 -1.99
CA ARG A 80 3.89 0.33 -2.84
C ARG A 80 5.08 0.96 -2.11
N ALA A 81 5.80 0.13 -1.38
CA ALA A 81 6.87 0.60 -0.53
C ALA A 81 8.14 -0.21 -0.79
N VAL A 82 9.27 0.47 -0.80
CA VAL A 82 10.57 -0.15 -0.61
C VAL A 82 10.97 0.06 0.84
N LEU A 83 11.47 -0.99 1.49
CA LEU A 83 11.99 -0.95 2.86
C LEU A 83 13.40 -1.56 2.88
N CYS A 84 14.27 -1.05 3.74
CA CYS A 84 15.45 -1.80 4.16
C CYS A 84 15.05 -2.75 5.30
N VAL A 85 15.15 -4.08 5.08
CA VAL A 85 14.77 -5.08 6.10
C VAL A 85 15.88 -5.39 7.10
N ASN A 86 17.03 -4.69 7.04
CA ASN A 86 18.08 -4.80 8.05
C ASN A 86 17.53 -4.28 9.40
N PRO A 87 17.47 -5.11 10.46
CA PRO A 87 16.90 -4.71 11.74
C PRO A 87 17.67 -3.58 12.44
N ALA A 88 18.95 -3.40 12.12
CA ALA A 88 19.78 -2.31 12.65
C ALA A 88 19.62 -0.99 11.87
N CYS A 89 18.96 -1.00 10.71
CA CYS A 89 18.83 0.19 9.87
C CYS A 89 17.94 1.24 10.55
N ARG A 90 18.42 2.49 10.59
CA ARG A 90 17.71 3.66 11.07
C ARG A 90 17.97 4.80 10.08
N CYS A 91 16.93 5.53 9.69
CA CYS A 91 17.09 6.68 8.80
C CYS A 91 17.57 7.92 9.57
N THR A 92 18.04 8.92 8.82
CA THR A 92 18.45 10.21 9.40
C THR A 92 17.28 11.16 9.65
N ASP A 93 16.11 10.92 9.04
CA ASP A 93 14.91 11.73 9.23
C ASP A 93 14.39 11.65 10.67
N ARG A 94 14.32 12.81 11.33
CA ARG A 94 13.92 12.95 12.74
C ARG A 94 12.43 12.70 12.95
N ALA A 95 11.60 12.84 11.92
CA ALA A 95 10.16 12.61 12.01
C ALA A 95 9.77 11.16 11.75
N CYS A 96 10.72 10.30 11.35
CA CYS A 96 10.43 8.92 11.01
C CYS A 96 10.53 7.99 12.24
N ASP A 97 9.44 7.27 12.52
CA ASP A 97 9.31 6.35 13.66
C ASP A 97 10.34 5.22 13.66
N CYS A 98 10.97 4.90 12.52
CA CYS A 98 11.99 3.85 12.48
C CYS A 98 13.13 4.10 13.47
N ARG A 99 13.38 5.35 13.85
CA ARG A 99 14.41 5.76 14.83
C ARG A 99 14.15 5.20 16.23
N THR A 100 12.89 5.10 16.63
CA THR A 100 12.49 4.83 18.01
C THR A 100 11.69 3.55 18.15
N ASP A 101 10.97 3.11 17.11
CA ASP A 101 10.19 1.88 17.10
C ASP A 101 10.92 0.76 16.34
N PRO A 102 11.40 -0.30 17.02
CA PRO A 102 12.04 -1.46 16.40
C PRO A 102 11.12 -2.26 15.47
N ALA A 103 9.80 -2.09 15.52
CA ALA A 103 8.85 -2.70 14.60
C ALA A 103 8.63 -1.85 13.33
N HIS A 104 8.94 -0.55 13.39
CA HIS A 104 8.79 0.36 12.25
C HIS A 104 10.06 0.35 11.38
N ARG A 105 9.87 0.37 10.06
CA ARG A 105 10.95 0.59 9.08
C ARG A 105 10.58 1.78 8.23
N HIS A 106 11.56 2.61 7.91
CA HIS A 106 11.34 3.69 6.96
C HIS A 106 10.86 3.10 5.62
N ALA A 107 9.84 3.75 5.06
CA ALA A 107 9.22 3.35 3.81
C ALA A 107 9.35 4.44 2.76
N TRP A 108 10.09 4.14 1.70
CA TRP A 108 10.04 4.95 0.48
C TRP A 108 8.81 4.54 -0.30
N SER A 109 8.01 5.51 -0.74
CA SER A 109 6.97 5.23 -1.74
C SER A 109 7.63 4.79 -3.04
N GLU A 110 6.91 4.00 -3.83
CA GLU A 110 7.38 3.45 -5.11
C GLU A 110 8.00 4.49 -6.07
N GLY A 111 7.57 5.75 -6.03
CA GLY A 111 8.13 6.83 -6.85
C GLY A 111 9.26 7.64 -6.21
N ALA A 112 9.56 7.39 -4.93
CA ALA A 112 10.63 8.04 -4.17
C ALA A 112 11.83 7.12 -3.91
N TRP A 113 11.80 5.91 -4.49
CA TRP A 113 12.88 4.93 -4.44
C TRP A 113 13.66 4.90 -5.75
#